data_AF-I7KUH7-F1
#
_entry.id   AF-I7KUH7-F1
#
_cell.length_a   1.000
_cell.length_b   1.000
_cell.length_c   1.000
_cell.angle_alpha   90.00
_cell.angle_beta   90.00
_cell.angle_gamma   90.00
#
_symmetry.space_group_name_H-M   'P 1'
#
loop_
_entity.id
_entity.type
_entity.pdbx_description
1 polymer ?
#
loop_
_entity_poly.entity_id
_entity_poly.type
_entity_poly.pdbx_seq_one_letter_code
_entity_poly.pdbx_strand_id
1 'polypeptide(L)'
;MFYIKQMSHIITIFIIMFIMLPMVGCSTSEIPETTIDNTALFSTPSPTQSGKTETFSYGGLKLEVTNVREIKAESKTDDMGKSWEYKVFVCYPGARATILDADMSDPGLNADGKTHAKWAILSASGERTDIVDGMQPFDVSSNVVYIYDPESSLAVLKFEMCENDK
;
A
#
# COMPACT_ATOMS: atom_id res chain seq x y z
N MET A 1 -1.23 -23.82 -31.44
CA MET A 1 -0.98 -22.63 -32.28
C MET A 1 -1.29 -21.43 -31.42
N PHE A 2 -0.24 -20.80 -30.89
CA PHE A 2 -0.32 -19.69 -29.93
C PHE A 2 -0.76 -18.42 -30.64
N TYR A 3 -1.76 -17.73 -30.09
CA TYR A 3 -2.15 -16.39 -30.54
C TYR A 3 -1.72 -15.38 -29.48
N ILE A 4 -0.57 -14.76 -29.69
CA ILE A 4 -0.14 -13.55 -28.98
C ILE A 4 -0.19 -12.44 -30.01
N LYS A 5 -1.13 -11.49 -29.89
CA LYS A 5 -0.94 -10.17 -30.49
C LYS A 5 -1.84 -9.10 -29.89
N GLN A 6 -1.17 -8.15 -29.24
CA GLN A 6 -1.47 -6.72 -29.12
C GLN A 6 -2.68 -6.24 -28.33
N MET A 7 -2.39 -5.53 -27.23
CA MET A 7 -3.06 -4.27 -26.93
C MET A 7 -2.01 -3.16 -26.86
N SER A 8 -1.91 -2.43 -27.97
CA SER A 8 -1.23 -1.15 -28.08
C SER A 8 -2.17 -0.05 -27.62
N HIS A 9 -1.63 0.82 -26.77
CA HIS A 9 -2.06 2.18 -26.42
C HIS A 9 -3.37 2.71 -26.99
N ILE A 10 -4.34 2.98 -26.11
CA ILE A 10 -5.30 4.08 -26.28
C ILE A 10 -5.33 4.86 -24.96
N ILE A 11 -4.43 5.83 -24.88
CA ILE A 11 -4.48 6.94 -23.92
C ILE A 11 -5.38 8.01 -24.55
N THR A 12 -6.09 8.74 -23.69
CA THR A 12 -6.75 10.06 -23.87
C THR A 12 -8.26 9.99 -24.16
N ILE A 13 -9.08 10.57 -23.27
CA ILE A 13 -9.85 11.82 -23.51
C ILE A 13 -10.83 12.16 -22.36
N PHE A 14 -10.56 13.31 -21.73
CA PHE A 14 -11.49 14.33 -21.17
C PHE A 14 -12.31 14.05 -19.89
N ILE A 15 -11.74 14.41 -18.73
CA ILE A 15 -12.52 14.81 -17.54
C ILE A 15 -12.52 16.35 -17.44
N ILE A 16 -13.53 16.90 -18.09
CA ILE A 16 -14.38 18.04 -17.72
C ILE A 16 -13.81 19.00 -16.66
N MET A 17 -13.35 20.14 -17.18
CA MET A 17 -13.14 21.43 -16.53
C MET A 17 -14.43 21.86 -15.80
N PHE A 18 -14.43 21.84 -14.46
CA PHE A 18 -15.53 22.36 -13.64
C PHE A 18 -15.03 23.50 -12.73
N ILE A 19 -15.57 24.68 -13.03
CA ILE A 19 -15.85 25.81 -12.13
C ILE A 19 -14.65 26.62 -11.65
N MET A 20 -14.45 27.76 -12.33
CA MET A 20 -13.70 28.91 -11.83
C MET A 20 -14.62 30.13 -11.76
N LEU A 21 -14.72 30.68 -10.54
CA LEU A 21 -15.10 32.05 -10.11
C LEU A 21 -16.58 32.49 -10.19
N PRO A 22 -17.00 33.55 -9.43
CA PRO A 22 -16.24 34.44 -8.51
C PRO A 22 -16.93 34.72 -7.14
N MET A 23 -16.23 35.41 -6.22
CA MET A 23 -16.64 36.63 -5.47
C MET A 23 -15.74 36.84 -4.23
N VAL A 24 -14.87 37.85 -4.24
CA VAL A 24 -15.01 39.18 -3.58
C VAL A 24 -14.89 39.13 -2.04
N GLY A 25 -13.93 39.90 -1.51
CA GLY A 25 -13.99 40.37 -0.12
C GLY A 25 -12.64 40.77 0.49
N CYS A 26 -12.18 42.00 0.23
CA CYS A 26 -11.16 42.68 1.04
C CYS A 26 -11.57 42.74 2.52
N SER A 27 -10.60 42.63 3.43
CA SER A 27 -10.17 43.77 4.26
C SER A 27 -8.93 43.42 5.07
N THR A 28 -7.92 44.27 4.93
CA THR A 28 -6.77 44.41 5.84
C THR A 28 -7.26 44.85 7.21
N SER A 29 -6.73 44.26 8.27
CA SER A 29 -6.65 44.92 9.57
C SER A 29 -5.36 44.51 10.25
N GLU A 30 -4.56 45.53 10.52
CA GLU A 30 -3.28 45.47 11.22
C GLU A 30 -3.50 45.19 12.73
N ILE A 31 -2.41 44.72 13.33
CA ILE A 31 -2.20 44.19 14.68
C ILE A 31 -2.58 45.20 15.80
N PRO A 32 -2.87 44.73 17.02
CA PRO A 32 -1.97 45.15 18.10
C PRO A 32 -1.48 43.95 18.94
N GLU A 33 -0.18 43.95 19.18
CA GLU A 33 0.48 43.13 20.18
C GLU A 33 -0.16 43.43 21.54
N THR A 34 -0.49 42.40 22.30
CA THR A 34 -0.69 42.55 23.74
C THR A 34 0.02 41.42 24.45
N THR A 35 1.06 41.82 25.16
CA THR A 35 1.89 41.05 26.07
C THR A 35 1.07 40.54 27.26
N ILE A 36 1.48 39.36 27.76
CA ILE A 36 1.22 38.72 29.07
C ILE A 36 -0.07 37.90 29.17
N ASP A 37 0.04 36.56 29.20
CA ASP A 37 0.08 35.82 30.47
C ASP A 37 0.44 34.33 30.27
N ASN A 38 1.14 33.76 31.25
CA ASN A 38 1.60 32.39 31.29
C ASN A 38 0.42 31.41 31.28
N THR A 39 0.37 30.54 30.28
CA THR A 39 -0.15 29.19 30.47
C THR A 39 0.77 28.27 29.72
N ALA A 40 1.61 27.52 30.45
CA ALA A 40 2.28 26.36 29.91
C ALA A 40 1.19 25.52 29.24
N LEU A 41 1.19 25.52 27.91
CA LEU A 41 0.41 24.61 27.11
C LEU A 41 0.84 23.22 27.61
N PHE A 42 -0.02 22.61 28.42
CA PHE A 42 -0.01 21.18 28.56
C PHE A 42 -0.18 20.66 27.14
N SER A 43 0.93 20.32 26.49
CA SER A 43 0.91 19.48 25.31
C SER A 43 0.27 18.21 25.79
N THR A 44 -1.02 18.03 25.50
CA THR A 44 -1.68 16.73 25.58
C THR A 44 -0.72 15.76 24.92
N PRO A 45 -0.25 14.70 25.59
CA PRO A 45 0.56 13.71 24.92
C PRO A 45 -0.27 13.22 23.75
N SER A 46 0.22 13.48 22.53
CA SER A 46 -0.37 12.92 21.32
C SER A 46 -0.54 11.42 21.59
N PRO A 47 -1.72 10.82 21.30
CA PRO A 47 -1.97 9.42 21.62
C PRO A 47 -0.78 8.63 21.13
N THR A 48 -0.11 7.92 22.05
CA THR A 48 1.04 7.09 21.70
C THR A 48 0.55 6.09 20.68
N GLN A 49 0.89 6.34 19.42
CA GLN A 49 0.52 5.51 18.29
C GLN A 49 1.20 4.15 18.49
N SER A 50 0.44 3.20 19.03
CA SER A 50 0.97 1.88 19.42
C SER A 50 0.48 0.83 18.44
N GLY A 51 1.03 0.84 17.22
CA GLY A 51 0.83 -0.27 16.30
C GLY A 51 1.49 -1.56 16.81
N LYS A 52 1.01 -2.69 16.31
CA LYS A 52 1.53 -4.02 16.64
C LYS A 52 2.43 -4.54 15.52
N THR A 53 3.28 -5.50 15.87
CA THR A 53 4.01 -6.30 14.89
C THR A 53 3.18 -7.54 14.58
N GLU A 54 2.82 -7.72 13.32
CA GLU A 54 1.93 -8.78 12.86
C GLU A 54 2.62 -9.65 11.81
N THR A 55 2.42 -10.96 11.88
CA THR A 55 2.92 -11.90 10.86
C THR A 55 1.80 -12.25 9.88
N PHE A 56 2.11 -12.19 8.59
CA PHE A 56 1.26 -12.70 7.52
C PHE A 56 1.86 -13.99 6.94
N SER A 57 1.00 -14.94 6.60
CA SER A 57 1.39 -16.18 5.92
C SER A 57 0.32 -16.61 4.92
N TYR A 58 0.72 -16.87 3.69
CA TYR A 58 -0.17 -17.37 2.63
C TYR A 58 0.63 -18.13 1.57
N GLY A 59 0.21 -19.35 1.23
CA GLY A 59 0.77 -20.09 0.09
C GLY A 59 2.28 -20.40 0.16
N GLY A 60 2.91 -20.28 1.33
CA GLY A 60 4.36 -20.38 1.52
C GLY A 60 5.02 -19.03 1.81
N LEU A 61 4.50 -17.93 1.25
CA LEU A 61 4.95 -16.58 1.57
C LEU A 61 4.75 -16.29 3.05
N LYS A 62 5.78 -15.75 3.70
CA LYS A 62 5.73 -15.26 5.08
C LYS A 62 6.42 -13.91 5.20
N LEU A 63 5.74 -12.96 5.84
CA LEU A 63 6.33 -11.66 6.19
C LEU A 63 5.87 -11.19 7.56
N GLU A 64 6.69 -10.33 8.17
CA GLU A 64 6.37 -9.58 9.38
C GLU A 64 6.16 -8.11 9.01
N VAL A 65 5.13 -7.48 9.57
CA VAL A 65 4.80 -6.07 9.34
C VAL A 65 4.73 -5.37 10.69
N THR A 66 5.50 -4.30 10.85
CA THR A 66 5.50 -3.48 12.07
C THR A 66 4.45 -2.38 12.00
N ASN A 67 4.09 -1.84 13.16
CA ASN A 67 3.21 -0.68 13.30
C ASN A 67 1.83 -0.85 12.64
N VAL A 68 1.29 -2.07 12.66
CA VAL A 68 -0.06 -2.39 12.18
C VAL A 68 -1.09 -1.94 13.19
N ARG A 69 -2.09 -1.16 12.76
CA ARG A 69 -3.22 -0.71 13.58
C ARG A 69 -4.31 -1.77 13.65
N GLU A 70 -4.73 -2.25 12.49
CA GLU A 70 -5.84 -3.19 12.34
C GLU A 70 -5.64 -4.05 11.09
N ILE A 71 -6.24 -5.25 11.13
CA ILE A 71 -6.28 -6.17 10.01
C ILE A 71 -7.73 -6.37 9.62
N LYS A 72 -8.03 -6.14 8.33
CA LYS A 72 -9.34 -6.38 7.73
C LYS A 72 -9.27 -7.50 6.70
N ALA A 73 -10.43 -7.95 6.27
CA ALA A 73 -10.60 -8.81 5.10
C ALA A 73 -11.43 -8.06 4.05
N GLU A 74 -10.99 -8.11 2.80
CA GLU A 74 -11.72 -7.62 1.64
C GLU A 74 -11.89 -8.75 0.63
N SER A 75 -12.97 -8.70 -0.15
CA SER A 75 -13.22 -9.67 -1.23
C SER A 75 -13.17 -8.99 -2.58
N LYS A 76 -12.60 -9.68 -3.57
CA LYS A 76 -12.63 -9.28 -4.98
C LYS A 76 -13.27 -10.38 -5.80
N THR A 77 -14.03 -9.98 -6.81
CA THR A 77 -14.65 -10.87 -7.79
C THR A 77 -14.10 -10.51 -9.16
N ASP A 78 -13.66 -11.51 -9.93
CA ASP A 78 -13.24 -11.30 -11.31
C ASP A 78 -14.43 -11.25 -12.27
N ASP A 79 -14.16 -10.93 -13.54
CA ASP A 79 -15.17 -10.84 -14.60
C ASP A 79 -15.88 -12.19 -14.88
N MET A 80 -15.32 -13.29 -14.38
CA MET A 80 -15.89 -14.64 -14.48
C MET A 80 -16.71 -15.03 -13.24
N GLY A 81 -16.88 -14.14 -12.28
CA GLY A 81 -17.66 -14.36 -11.07
C GLY A 81 -16.94 -15.14 -9.97
N LYS A 82 -15.63 -15.39 -10.11
CA LYS A 82 -14.84 -16.04 -9.07
C LYS A 82 -14.47 -15.01 -8.03
N SER A 83 -14.89 -15.26 -6.79
CA SER A 83 -14.56 -14.41 -5.64
C SER A 83 -13.41 -15.00 -4.82
N TRP A 84 -12.55 -14.15 -4.29
CA TRP A 84 -11.57 -14.50 -3.27
C TRP A 84 -11.44 -13.40 -2.23
N GLU A 85 -11.02 -13.81 -1.04
CA GLU A 85 -10.74 -12.90 0.08
C GLU A 85 -9.23 -12.67 0.20
N TYR A 86 -8.84 -11.45 0.55
CA TYR A 86 -7.47 -11.08 0.89
C TYR A 86 -7.44 -10.20 2.14
N LYS A 87 -6.29 -10.19 2.84
CA LYS A 87 -6.14 -9.38 4.04
C LYS A 87 -5.74 -7.95 3.67
N VAL A 88 -6.19 -6.99 4.48
CA VAL A 88 -5.76 -5.60 4.42
C VAL A 88 -5.11 -5.25 5.74
N PHE A 89 -3.84 -4.86 5.69
CA PHE A 89 -3.10 -4.38 6.85
C PHE A 89 -3.15 -2.86 6.85
N VAL A 90 -3.94 -2.30 7.76
CA VAL A 90 -4.01 -0.86 7.94
C VAL A 90 -2.89 -0.47 8.92
N CYS A 91 -1.95 0.32 8.43
CA CYS A 91 -0.68 0.59 9.07
C CYS A 91 -0.56 2.06 9.45
N TYR A 92 0.15 2.32 10.55
CA TYR A 92 0.54 3.66 10.93
C TYR A 92 1.82 4.10 10.17
N PRO A 93 2.09 5.41 10.04
CA PRO A 93 3.33 5.90 9.43
C PRO A 93 4.58 5.28 10.05
N GLY A 94 5.56 4.93 9.21
CA GLY A 94 6.79 4.24 9.64
C GLY A 94 6.67 2.72 9.77
N ALA A 95 5.53 2.13 9.40
CA ALA A 95 5.40 0.69 9.23
C ALA A 95 6.41 0.14 8.20
N ARG A 96 7.01 -1.01 8.50
CA ARG A 96 7.96 -1.70 7.63
C ARG A 96 7.58 -3.17 7.51
N ALA A 97 7.76 -3.72 6.32
CA ALA A 97 7.53 -5.12 6.03
C ALA A 97 8.86 -5.84 5.79
N THR A 98 9.04 -6.97 6.46
CA THR A 98 10.22 -7.84 6.36
C THR A 98 9.79 -9.20 5.83
N ILE A 99 10.37 -9.62 4.71
CA ILE A 99 10.15 -10.96 4.16
C ILE A 99 10.89 -11.97 5.04
N LEU A 100 10.16 -12.95 5.57
CA LEU A 100 10.70 -14.04 6.39
C LEU A 100 10.91 -15.31 5.57
N ASP A 101 10.05 -15.54 4.58
CA ASP A 101 10.13 -16.64 3.61
C ASP A 101 9.45 -16.16 2.31
N ALA A 102 10.19 -16.15 1.20
CA ALA A 102 9.65 -15.72 -0.09
C ALA A 102 8.97 -16.85 -0.86
N ASP A 103 9.03 -18.10 -0.39
CA ASP A 103 8.50 -19.27 -1.09
C ASP A 103 8.95 -19.28 -2.55
N MET A 104 10.27 -19.25 -2.75
CA MET A 104 10.87 -19.32 -4.08
C MET A 104 10.59 -20.69 -4.71
N SER A 105 10.37 -20.73 -6.02
CA SER A 105 10.10 -21.98 -6.72
C SER A 105 11.29 -22.95 -6.67
N ASP A 106 11.00 -24.25 -6.64
CA ASP A 106 12.03 -25.30 -6.66
C ASP A 106 12.76 -25.28 -8.02
N PRO A 107 14.09 -25.10 -8.04
CA PRO A 107 14.85 -25.09 -9.28
C PRO A 107 14.73 -26.39 -10.07
N GLY A 108 14.51 -27.54 -9.42
CA GLY A 108 14.33 -28.83 -10.08
C GLY A 108 13.03 -28.99 -10.86
N LEU A 109 12.05 -28.10 -10.63
CA LEU A 109 10.77 -28.08 -11.35
C LEU A 109 10.74 -27.05 -12.49
N ASN A 110 11.73 -26.17 -12.56
CA ASN A 110 11.80 -25.12 -13.57
C ASN A 110 12.68 -25.54 -14.75
N ALA A 111 12.24 -25.22 -15.97
CA ALA A 111 12.93 -25.62 -17.20
C ALA A 111 14.37 -25.07 -17.32
N ASP A 112 14.67 -23.95 -16.65
CA ASP A 112 16.00 -23.34 -16.63
C ASP A 112 16.87 -23.78 -15.44
N GLY A 113 16.36 -24.64 -14.56
CA GLY A 113 17.07 -25.12 -13.38
C GLY A 113 17.30 -24.05 -12.31
N LYS A 114 16.56 -22.94 -12.33
CA LYS A 114 16.73 -21.82 -11.39
C LYS A 114 15.51 -21.64 -10.49
N THR A 115 15.73 -21.03 -9.33
CA THR A 115 14.67 -20.54 -8.45
C THR A 115 14.06 -19.25 -9.02
N HIS A 116 12.74 -19.12 -8.98
CA HIS A 116 12.02 -17.92 -9.40
C HIS A 116 11.11 -17.40 -8.30
N ALA A 117 10.91 -16.08 -8.25
CA ALA A 117 9.96 -15.46 -7.35
C ALA A 117 8.53 -15.88 -7.71
N LYS A 118 7.79 -16.38 -6.72
CA LYS A 118 6.37 -16.71 -6.85
C LYS A 118 5.45 -15.54 -6.49
N TRP A 119 5.99 -14.54 -5.80
CA TRP A 119 5.24 -13.41 -5.28
C TRP A 119 5.86 -12.10 -5.74
N ALA A 120 5.04 -11.07 -5.89
CA ALA A 120 5.52 -9.73 -6.20
C ALA A 120 4.74 -8.66 -5.44
N ILE A 121 5.40 -7.53 -5.24
CA ILE A 121 4.82 -6.29 -4.77
C ILE A 121 4.41 -5.47 -6.00
N LEU A 122 3.17 -4.98 -6.02
CA LEU A 122 2.77 -3.94 -6.97
C LEU A 122 2.72 -2.58 -6.27
N SER A 123 3.38 -1.60 -6.89
CA SER A 123 3.33 -0.22 -6.48
C SER A 123 2.15 0.55 -7.07
N ALA A 124 1.86 1.73 -6.51
CA ALA A 124 0.80 2.62 -7.00
C ALA A 124 1.10 3.18 -8.40
N SER A 125 2.37 3.21 -8.82
CA SER A 125 2.77 3.55 -10.20
C SER A 125 2.58 2.38 -11.17
N GLY A 126 2.17 1.21 -10.70
CA GLY A 126 2.07 -0.02 -11.49
C GLY A 126 3.41 -0.74 -11.68
N GLU A 127 4.45 -0.33 -10.96
CA GLU A 127 5.75 -1.01 -10.96
C GLU A 127 5.66 -2.30 -10.16
N ARG A 128 6.23 -3.36 -10.71
CA ARG A 128 6.33 -4.67 -10.07
C ARG A 128 7.73 -4.84 -9.49
N THR A 129 7.81 -5.30 -8.26
CA THR A 129 9.05 -5.76 -7.62
C THR A 129 8.88 -7.21 -7.19
N ASP A 130 9.75 -8.09 -7.66
CA ASP A 130 9.73 -9.51 -7.26
C ASP A 130 10.18 -9.68 -5.81
N ILE A 131 9.45 -10.55 -5.08
CA ILE A 131 9.79 -10.89 -3.69
C ILE A 131 10.73 -12.10 -3.73
N VAL A 132 11.91 -11.92 -3.14
CA VAL A 132 12.97 -12.94 -3.07
C VAL A 132 13.49 -13.07 -1.64
N ASP A 133 14.05 -14.23 -1.31
CA ASP A 133 14.67 -14.46 0.00
C ASP A 133 15.82 -13.48 0.25
N GLY A 134 15.90 -12.97 1.48
CA GLY A 134 16.94 -12.01 1.87
C GLY A 134 16.78 -10.60 1.29
N MET A 135 15.65 -10.30 0.64
CA MET A 135 15.27 -8.94 0.26
C MET A 135 15.31 -8.00 1.48
N GLN A 136 15.80 -6.77 1.26
CA GLN A 136 15.80 -5.74 2.31
C GLN A 136 14.36 -5.39 2.74
N PRO A 137 14.11 -5.15 4.04
CA PRO A 137 12.80 -4.69 4.49
C PRO A 137 12.40 -3.39 3.80
N PHE A 138 11.15 -3.31 3.35
CA PHE A 138 10.62 -2.16 2.64
C PHE A 138 9.63 -1.38 3.51
N ASP A 139 9.53 -0.09 3.24
CA ASP A 139 8.60 0.78 3.96
C ASP A 139 7.19 0.58 3.40
N VAL A 140 6.25 0.35 4.31
CA VAL A 140 4.82 0.33 3.97
C VAL A 140 4.39 1.77 3.82
N SER A 141 3.95 2.13 2.61
CA SER A 141 3.53 3.48 2.24
C SER A 141 2.37 3.42 1.25
N SER A 142 1.75 4.56 0.96
CA SER A 142 0.71 4.66 -0.08
C SER A 142 1.20 4.24 -1.49
N ASN A 143 2.52 4.14 -1.69
CA ASN A 143 3.11 3.67 -2.93
C ASN A 143 3.12 2.15 -3.06
N VAL A 144 2.87 1.39 -1.98
CA VAL A 144 2.75 -0.07 -2.01
C VAL A 144 1.28 -0.44 -1.96
N VAL A 145 0.76 -1.12 -2.98
CA VAL A 145 -0.68 -1.39 -3.11
C VAL A 145 -1.01 -2.80 -2.64
N TYR A 146 -0.37 -3.82 -3.21
CA TYR A 146 -0.63 -5.21 -2.86
C TYR A 146 0.56 -6.14 -3.10
N ILE A 147 0.58 -7.22 -2.34
CA ILE A 147 1.32 -8.43 -2.65
C ILE A 147 0.39 -9.40 -3.40
N TYR A 148 0.90 -9.97 -4.49
CA TYR A 148 0.12 -10.83 -5.36
C TYR A 148 0.96 -11.94 -6.00
N ASP A 149 0.29 -12.99 -6.45
CA ASP A 149 0.83 -14.02 -7.32
C ASP A 149 0.84 -13.50 -8.78
N PRO A 150 2.01 -13.32 -9.43
CA PRO A 150 2.08 -12.83 -10.80
C PRO A 150 1.57 -13.79 -11.87
N GLU A 151 1.55 -15.10 -11.61
CA GLU A 151 1.07 -16.11 -12.54
C GLU A 151 -0.47 -16.07 -12.61
N SER A 152 -1.13 -16.00 -11.46
CA SER A 152 -2.60 -15.98 -11.40
C SER A 152 -3.22 -14.59 -11.24
N SER A 153 -2.40 -13.54 -11.11
CA SER A 153 -2.83 -12.18 -10.77
C SER A 153 -3.67 -12.09 -9.47
N LEU A 154 -3.44 -12.99 -8.53
CA LEU A 154 -4.23 -13.11 -7.30
C LEU A 154 -3.61 -12.26 -6.19
N ALA A 155 -4.31 -11.19 -5.78
CA ALA A 155 -3.92 -10.39 -4.63
C ALA A 155 -4.20 -11.13 -3.32
N VAL A 156 -3.22 -11.14 -2.40
CA VAL A 156 -3.30 -11.87 -1.11
C VAL A 156 -3.14 -10.98 0.11
N LEU A 157 -2.47 -9.84 -0.05
CA LEU A 157 -2.30 -8.83 0.99
C LEU A 157 -2.31 -7.43 0.38
N LYS A 158 -3.07 -6.52 0.98
CA LYS A 158 -3.11 -5.09 0.66
C LYS A 158 -2.59 -4.28 1.84
N PHE A 159 -1.92 -3.18 1.57
CA PHE A 159 -1.51 -2.23 2.60
C PHE A 159 -2.31 -0.93 2.47
N GLU A 160 -2.75 -0.41 3.60
CA GLU A 160 -3.38 0.90 3.70
C GLU A 160 -2.69 1.72 4.78
N MET A 161 -2.50 3.02 4.54
CA MET A 161 -2.02 3.91 5.58
C MET A 161 -3.22 4.48 6.34
N CYS A 162 -3.14 4.49 7.67
CA CYS A 162 -4.10 5.21 8.48
C CYS A 162 -4.13 6.67 8.07
N GLU A 163 -5.32 7.23 7.88
CA GLU A 163 -5.47 8.67 7.80
C GLU A 163 -5.03 9.28 9.14
N ASN A 164 -4.24 10.34 9.09
CA ASN A 164 -3.93 11.09 10.30
C ASN A 164 -5.23 11.77 10.74
N ASP A 165 -5.75 11.38 11.90
CA ASP A 165 -6.82 12.12 12.58
C ASP A 165 -6.30 13.56 12.77
N LYS A 166 -6.80 14.50 11.95
CA LYS A 166 -6.44 15.92 12.02
C LYS A 166 -7.11 16.61 13.21
#